data_AF-A0A6P6PV11-F1
#
_entry.id   AF-A0A6P6PV11-F1
#
_cell.length_a   1.000
_cell.length_b   1.000
_cell.length_c   1.000
_cell.angle_alpha   90.00
_cell.angle_beta   90.00
_cell.angle_gamma   90.00
#
_symmetry.space_group_name_H-M   'P 1'
#
loop_
_entity.id
_entity.type
_entity.pdbx_description
1 polymer ?
#
loop_
_entity_poly.entity_id
_entity_poly.type
_entity_poly.pdbx_seq_one_letter_code
_entity_poly.pdbx_strand_id
1 'polypeptide(L)'
;MKETDLKGCIYNRYKNPYCPIFRLGDIVSEAKEKFSEIAVEGGVIGIQINWDCDLNHIFHSCLPKYSFRRLDEKESNRTLYPGLNFRFARYSIVNGEQQRTLFKMYGIRFDVMVFGKAGKFSIIQLIIYIGSTLSYYALTTMFLDWLIGTGCYSKEAKQNYTERKFEVIQDQEEVNTP
;
A
#
# COMPACT_ATOMS: atom_id res chain seq x y z
N MET A 1 9.16 8.38 24.97
CA MET A 1 9.22 9.83 24.73
C MET A 1 8.87 10.51 26.03
N LYS A 2 9.75 11.34 26.60
CA LYS A 2 9.48 12.10 27.82
C LYS A 2 8.75 13.41 27.48
N GLU A 3 8.04 14.00 28.43
CA GLU A 3 7.29 15.26 28.23
C GLU A 3 8.21 16.43 27.79
N THR A 4 9.48 16.40 28.21
CA THR A 4 10.52 17.34 27.78
C THR A 4 10.87 17.22 26.30
N ASP A 5 10.77 16.02 25.72
CA ASP A 5 11.08 15.76 24.31
C ASP A 5 10.00 16.34 23.39
N LEU A 6 8.75 16.42 23.89
CA LEU A 6 7.61 16.99 23.17
C LEU A 6 7.67 18.51 23.06
N LYS A 7 8.26 19.23 24.04
CA LYS A 7 8.19 20.70 24.07
C LYS A 7 9.15 21.40 23.10
N GLY A 8 10.13 20.69 22.53
CA GLY A 8 11.17 21.30 21.67
C GLY A 8 11.44 20.58 20.35
N CYS A 9 10.73 19.49 20.04
CA CYS A 9 10.96 18.77 18.80
C CYS A 9 10.14 19.38 17.64
N ILE A 10 10.72 19.37 16.45
CA ILE A 10 10.01 19.60 15.19
C ILE A 10 10.32 18.40 14.29
N TYR A 11 9.30 17.87 13.64
CA TYR A 11 9.43 16.78 12.70
C TYR A 11 10.47 17.10 11.63
N ASN A 12 11.35 16.14 11.40
CA ASN A 12 12.23 16.13 10.25
C ASN A 12 12.49 14.69 9.88
N ARG A 13 12.32 14.35 8.61
CA ARG A 13 12.47 12.99 8.08
C ARG A 13 13.77 12.28 8.49
N TYR A 14 14.86 13.02 8.69
CA TYR A 14 16.18 12.46 9.02
C TYR A 14 16.59 12.71 10.47
N LYS A 15 16.34 13.91 11.01
CA LYS A 15 16.78 14.28 12.37
C LYS A 15 15.83 13.77 13.45
N ASN A 16 14.52 13.99 13.27
CA ASN A 16 13.50 13.71 14.28
C ASN A 16 12.26 13.05 13.61
N PRO A 17 12.39 11.82 13.09
CA PRO A 17 11.33 11.19 12.30
C PRO A 17 10.09 10.81 13.12
N TYR A 18 10.20 10.75 14.45
CA TYR A 18 9.11 10.35 15.35
C TYR A 18 8.47 11.52 16.10
N CYS A 19 8.89 12.76 15.82
CA CYS A 19 8.31 13.93 16.45
C CYS A 19 6.92 14.22 15.85
N PRO A 20 5.85 14.35 16.66
CA PRO A 20 4.49 14.58 16.17
C PRO A 20 4.16 16.08 15.95
N ILE A 21 5.15 16.97 16.07
CA ILE A 21 4.97 18.42 15.86
C ILE A 21 5.48 18.79 14.47
N PHE A 22 4.58 19.32 13.65
CA PHE A 22 4.85 19.61 12.25
C PHE A 22 4.68 21.10 11.96
N ARG A 23 5.56 21.65 11.12
CA ARG A 23 5.41 22.99 10.56
C ARG A 23 4.67 22.89 9.23
N LEU A 24 3.63 23.71 9.03
CA LEU A 24 2.80 23.65 7.83
C LEU A 24 3.60 23.85 6.53
N GLY A 25 4.58 24.75 6.53
CA GLY A 25 5.47 24.95 5.38
C GLY A 25 6.29 23.70 5.05
N ASP A 26 6.77 22.98 6.06
CA ASP A 26 7.58 21.77 5.89
C ASP A 26 6.71 20.62 5.36
N ILE A 27 5.47 20.48 5.85
CA ILE A 27 4.48 19.52 5.32
C ILE A 27 4.25 19.75 3.82
N VAL A 28 3.97 21.00 3.44
CA VAL A 28 3.69 21.36 2.04
C VAL A 28 4.93 21.16 1.16
N SER A 29 6.11 21.52 1.67
CA SER A 29 7.37 21.29 0.97
C SER A 29 7.70 19.80 0.80
N GLU A 30 7.44 18.96 1.80
CA GLU A 30 7.62 17.51 1.69
C GLU A 30 6.63 16.85 0.72
N ALA A 31 5.42 17.43 0.60
CA ALA A 31 4.47 17.09 -0.44
C ALA A 31 4.88 17.59 -1.85
N LYS A 32 6.06 18.22 -1.98
CA LYS A 32 6.61 18.83 -3.22
C LYS A 32 5.76 19.97 -3.78
N GLU A 33 5.09 20.71 -2.91
CA GLU A 33 4.27 21.86 -3.26
C GLU A 33 4.87 23.15 -2.69
N LYS A 34 4.48 24.29 -3.25
CA LYS A 34 4.87 25.61 -2.74
C LYS A 34 3.75 26.20 -1.90
N PHE A 35 4.07 26.56 -0.65
CA PHE A 35 3.09 27.13 0.28
C PHE A 35 2.43 28.41 -0.25
N SER A 36 3.18 29.28 -0.92
CA SER A 36 2.65 30.53 -1.48
C SER A 36 1.60 30.31 -2.57
N GLU A 37 1.74 29.26 -3.38
CA GLU A 37 0.79 28.95 -4.45
C GLU A 37 -0.49 28.33 -3.86
N ILE A 38 -0.36 27.31 -2.99
CA ILE A 38 -1.52 26.63 -2.40
C ILE A 38 -2.30 27.50 -1.40
N ALA A 39 -1.67 28.51 -0.80
CA ALA A 39 -2.36 29.42 0.13
C ALA A 39 -3.31 30.39 -0.59
N VAL A 40 -3.07 30.69 -1.88
CA VAL A 40 -3.91 31.60 -2.67
C VAL A 40 -5.18 30.88 -3.15
N GLU A 41 -5.03 29.69 -3.72
CA GLU A 41 -6.14 28.93 -4.30
C GLU A 41 -6.83 28.01 -3.27
N GLY A 42 -6.13 27.68 -2.19
CA GLY A 42 -6.49 26.58 -1.29
C GLY A 42 -6.12 25.22 -1.88
N GLY A 43 -6.27 24.18 -1.07
CA GLY A 43 -5.99 22.81 -1.52
C GLY A 43 -6.17 21.78 -0.41
N VAL A 44 -5.87 20.52 -0.72
CA VAL A 44 -6.00 19.41 0.22
C VAL A 44 -4.67 18.67 0.33
N ILE A 45 -4.10 18.66 1.53
CA ILE A 45 -2.88 17.92 1.83
C ILE A 45 -3.22 16.74 2.74
N GLY A 46 -2.84 15.54 2.30
CA GLY A 46 -2.90 14.32 3.08
C GLY A 46 -1.65 14.17 3.95
N ILE A 47 -1.86 14.01 5.26
CA ILE A 47 -0.85 13.60 6.23
C ILE A 47 -1.05 12.11 6.47
N GLN A 48 -0.18 11.28 5.92
CA GLN A 48 -0.28 9.83 6.01
C GLN A 48 0.63 9.29 7.10
N ILE A 49 0.05 8.57 8.06
CA ILE A 49 0.75 7.92 9.16
C ILE A 49 0.63 6.41 8.93
N ASN A 50 1.72 5.76 8.52
CA ASN A 50 1.74 4.33 8.27
C ASN A 50 2.39 3.57 9.44
N TRP A 51 1.68 2.59 9.97
CA TRP A 51 2.11 1.68 11.02
C TRP A 51 2.30 0.27 10.44
N ASP A 52 3.54 -0.09 10.12
CA ASP A 52 3.89 -1.46 9.75
C ASP A 52 4.59 -2.11 10.95
N CYS A 53 3.83 -2.93 11.69
CA CYS A 53 4.22 -3.40 13.00
C CYS A 53 4.45 -4.92 13.00
N ASP A 54 5.63 -5.34 13.44
CA ASP A 54 5.87 -6.72 13.84
C ASP A 54 5.65 -6.86 15.35
N LEU A 55 4.66 -7.66 15.73
CA LEU A 55 4.26 -7.93 17.11
C LEU A 55 4.93 -9.18 17.68
N ASN A 56 5.89 -9.77 16.97
CA ASN A 56 6.69 -10.87 17.48
C ASN A 56 7.62 -10.40 18.59
N HIS A 57 7.76 -11.23 19.62
CA HIS A 57 8.47 -10.88 20.84
C HIS A 57 9.97 -10.58 20.63
N ILE A 58 10.54 -11.06 19.53
CA ILE A 58 11.97 -10.99 19.20
C ILE A 58 12.28 -9.77 18.31
N PHE A 59 11.33 -9.39 17.45
CA PHE A 59 11.50 -8.33 16.45
C PHE A 59 10.44 -7.24 16.61
N HIS A 60 10.17 -6.83 17.85
CA HIS A 60 9.15 -5.83 18.12
C HIS A 60 9.56 -4.46 17.56
N SER A 61 9.05 -4.13 16.39
CA SER A 61 9.24 -2.84 15.72
C SER A 61 7.87 -2.33 15.28
N CYS A 62 7.40 -1.27 15.93
CA CYS A 62 6.13 -0.64 15.63
C CYS A 62 6.29 0.87 15.81
N LEU A 63 6.75 1.52 14.75
CA LEU A 63 7.03 2.96 14.72
C LEU A 63 6.30 3.60 13.54
N PRO A 64 5.74 4.81 13.71
CA PRO A 64 5.01 5.47 12.66
C PRO A 64 5.97 5.96 11.57
N LYS A 65 5.54 5.83 10.32
CA LYS A 65 6.18 6.47 9.16
C LYS A 65 5.25 7.56 8.64
N TYR A 66 5.69 8.80 8.74
CA TYR A 66 4.98 9.96 8.19
C TYR A 66 5.30 10.15 6.71
N SER A 67 4.29 10.48 5.92
CA SER A 67 4.45 10.93 4.55
C SER A 67 3.37 11.96 4.20
N PHE A 68 3.68 12.86 3.28
CA PHE A 68 2.82 13.98 2.92
C PHE A 68 2.57 13.98 1.43
N ARG A 69 1.33 14.23 1.03
CA ARG A 69 0.93 14.21 -0.37
C ARG A 69 -0.23 15.15 -0.63
N ARG A 70 -0.21 15.89 -1.74
CA ARG A 70 -1.38 16.62 -2.23
C ARG A 70 -2.45 15.67 -2.76
N LEU A 71 -3.69 15.82 -2.29
CA LEU A 71 -4.81 14.95 -2.63
C LEU A 71 -5.73 15.54 -3.70
N ASP A 72 -5.83 16.87 -3.77
CA ASP A 72 -6.60 17.56 -4.80
C ASP A 72 -5.85 17.60 -6.15
N GLU A 73 -6.60 17.65 -7.23
CA GLU A 73 -6.06 17.70 -8.59
C GLU A 73 -5.48 19.08 -8.90
N LYS A 74 -4.21 19.13 -9.30
CA LYS A 74 -3.44 20.37 -9.53
C LYS A 74 -3.63 20.98 -10.93
N GLU A 75 -4.51 20.43 -11.76
CA GLU A 75 -4.59 20.85 -13.18
C GLU A 75 -5.41 22.13 -13.36
N SER A 76 -4.76 23.29 -13.16
CA SER A 76 -5.32 24.63 -13.41
C SER A 76 -5.84 24.84 -14.85
N ASN A 77 -5.39 24.03 -15.82
CA ASN A 77 -5.82 24.10 -17.22
C ASN A 77 -7.01 23.19 -17.57
N ARG A 78 -7.43 22.29 -16.67
CA ARG A 78 -8.48 21.30 -16.94
C ARG A 78 -9.62 21.31 -15.93
N THR A 79 -9.40 21.85 -14.73
CA THR A 79 -10.44 21.94 -13.70
C THR A 79 -11.08 23.33 -13.69
N LEU A 80 -12.41 23.37 -13.69
CA LEU A 80 -13.21 24.60 -13.64
C LEU A 80 -13.04 25.36 -12.31
N TYR A 81 -12.53 24.69 -11.28
CA TYR A 81 -12.34 25.19 -9.92
C TYR A 81 -10.98 24.72 -9.36
N PRO A 82 -9.88 25.45 -9.63
CA PRO A 82 -8.60 25.16 -9.01
C PRO A 82 -8.68 25.45 -7.49
N GLY A 83 -8.18 24.52 -6.68
CA GLY A 83 -8.03 24.67 -5.24
C GLY A 83 -9.29 24.40 -4.40
N LEU A 84 -9.27 24.86 -3.15
CA LEU A 84 -10.32 24.61 -2.16
C LEU A 84 -10.80 25.92 -1.54
N ASN A 85 -12.09 26.20 -1.70
CA ASN A 85 -12.75 27.31 -1.05
C ASN A 85 -14.11 26.90 -0.48
N PHE A 86 -14.56 27.61 0.57
CA PHE A 86 -15.89 27.46 1.12
C PHE A 86 -16.48 28.81 1.48
N ARG A 87 -17.80 28.91 1.45
CA ARG A 87 -18.55 30.11 1.82
C ARG A 87 -19.39 29.83 3.04
N PHE A 88 -19.38 30.76 4.00
CA PHE A 88 -20.29 30.73 5.14
C PHE A 88 -20.75 32.14 5.45
N ALA A 89 -21.91 32.28 6.09
CA ALA A 89 -22.48 33.57 6.42
C ALA A 89 -22.65 33.70 7.94
N ARG A 90 -22.32 34.87 8.47
CA ARG A 90 -22.69 35.26 9.83
C ARG A 90 -23.91 36.15 9.75
N TYR A 91 -25.00 35.71 10.36
CA TYR A 91 -26.25 36.46 10.42
C TYR A 91 -26.27 37.34 11.67
N SER A 92 -26.74 38.57 11.51
CA SER A 92 -26.87 39.54 12.59
C SER A 92 -28.09 40.41 12.35
N ILE A 93 -28.77 40.80 13.43
CA ILE A 93 -29.87 41.77 13.35
C ILE A 93 -29.28 43.14 13.70
N VAL A 94 -29.42 44.10 12.79
CA VAL A 94 -28.98 45.49 13.00
C VAL A 94 -30.19 46.38 12.76
N ASN A 95 -30.57 47.17 13.77
CA ASN A 95 -31.74 48.05 13.73
C ASN A 95 -33.08 47.35 13.39
N GLY A 96 -33.26 46.10 13.85
CA GLY A 96 -34.47 45.31 13.60
C GLY A 96 -34.54 44.64 12.23
N GLU A 97 -33.58 44.91 11.33
CA GLU A 97 -33.46 44.23 10.04
C GLU A 97 -32.47 43.06 10.09
N GLN A 98 -32.80 41.97 9.41
CA GLN A 98 -31.89 40.83 9.25
C GLN A 98 -30.81 41.16 8.21
N GLN A 99 -29.56 41.19 8.65
CA GLN A 99 -28.39 41.35 7.79
C GLN A 99 -27.51 40.09 7.85
N ARG A 100 -26.69 39.90 6.81
CA ARG A 100 -25.68 38.83 6.77
C ARG A 100 -24.35 39.34 6.25
N THR A 101 -23.27 38.92 6.89
CA THR A 101 -21.91 39.05 6.36
C THR A 101 -21.51 37.72 5.74
N LEU A 102 -21.34 37.69 4.41
CA LEU A 102 -20.91 36.49 3.68
C LEU A 102 -19.38 36.46 3.59
N PHE A 103 -18.78 35.39 4.07
CA PHE A 103 -17.35 35.12 3.96
C PHE A 103 -17.09 34.09 2.89
N LYS A 104 -16.10 34.35 2.03
CA LYS A 104 -15.49 33.34 1.15
C LYS A 104 -14.06 33.12 1.63
N MET A 105 -13.78 31.92 2.13
CA MET A 105 -12.47 31.56 2.64
C MET A 105 -11.76 30.62 1.67
N TYR A 106 -10.46 30.84 1.50
CA TYR A 106 -9.53 29.95 0.80
C TYR A 106 -8.57 29.40 1.84
N GLY A 107 -8.28 28.11 1.77
CA GLY A 107 -7.44 27.48 2.79
C GLY A 107 -6.99 26.09 2.41
N ILE A 108 -6.02 25.60 3.18
CA ILE A 108 -5.47 24.27 3.04
C ILE A 108 -6.17 23.36 4.05
N ARG A 109 -6.80 22.30 3.55
CA ARG A 109 -7.35 21.25 4.40
C ARG A 109 -6.30 20.17 4.60
N PHE A 110 -6.06 19.79 5.85
CA PHE A 110 -5.15 18.70 6.20
C PHE A 110 -5.95 17.46 6.57
N ASP A 111 -5.85 16.42 5.75
CA ASP A 111 -6.53 15.14 5.97
C ASP A 111 -5.53 14.17 6.61
N VAL A 112 -5.66 13.94 7.92
CA VAL A 112 -4.82 12.99 8.66
C VAL A 112 -5.34 11.57 8.44
N MET A 113 -4.61 10.79 7.67
CA MET A 113 -4.94 9.41 7.34
C MET A 113 -4.00 8.46 8.05
N VAL A 114 -4.56 7.56 8.85
CA VAL A 114 -3.80 6.56 9.59
C VAL A 114 -4.02 5.21 8.94
N PHE A 115 -2.94 4.59 8.49
CA PHE A 115 -2.92 3.25 7.93
C PHE A 115 -2.08 2.35 8.81
N GLY A 116 -2.38 1.06 8.83
CA GLY A 116 -1.52 0.12 9.49
C GLY A 116 -1.77 -1.32 9.14
N LYS A 117 -0.71 -2.11 9.30
CA LYS A 117 -0.71 -3.57 9.25
C LYS A 117 0.09 -4.06 10.44
N ALA A 118 -0.44 -5.04 11.14
CA ALA A 118 0.28 -5.72 12.21
C ALA A 118 0.42 -7.20 11.87
N GLY A 119 1.65 -7.71 11.95
CA GLY A 119 1.97 -9.12 11.82
C GLY A 119 2.25 -9.73 13.20
N LYS A 120 1.69 -10.90 13.46
CA LYS A 120 2.07 -11.74 14.61
C LYS A 120 2.18 -13.17 14.12
N PHE A 121 3.17 -13.90 14.62
CA PHE A 121 3.36 -15.31 14.29
C PHE A 121 2.09 -16.11 14.63
N SER A 122 1.64 -16.89 13.65
CA SER A 122 0.50 -17.81 13.77
C SER A 122 0.91 -19.17 13.24
N ILE A 123 0.82 -20.19 14.09
CA ILE A 123 1.18 -21.56 13.73
C ILE A 123 0.28 -22.12 12.62
N ILE A 124 -0.98 -21.68 12.55
CA ILE A 124 -1.94 -22.06 11.51
C ILE A 124 -1.47 -21.56 10.15
N GLN A 125 -1.06 -20.29 10.06
CA GLN A 125 -0.55 -19.71 8.81
C GLN A 125 0.77 -20.38 8.38
N LEU A 126 1.62 -20.76 9.34
CA LEU A 126 2.83 -21.51 9.06
C LEU A 126 2.52 -22.88 8.43
N ILE A 127 1.60 -23.65 9.02
CA ILE A 127 1.22 -24.99 8.50
C ILE A 127 0.64 -24.89 7.09
N ILE A 128 -0.25 -23.92 6.84
CA ILE A 128 -0.82 -23.69 5.50
C ILE A 128 0.28 -23.33 4.50
N TYR A 129 1.23 -22.49 4.88
CA TYR A 129 2.36 -22.12 4.02
C TYR A 129 3.28 -23.32 3.73
N ILE A 130 3.58 -24.15 4.72
CA ILE A 130 4.37 -25.38 4.53
C ILE A 130 3.64 -26.35 3.60
N GLY A 131 2.33 -26.58 3.80
CA GLY A 131 1.54 -27.43 2.93
C GLY A 131 1.50 -26.90 1.48
N SER A 132 1.36 -25.59 1.32
CA SER A 132 1.35 -24.93 0.01
C SER A 132 2.72 -24.96 -0.67
N THR A 133 3.81 -24.82 0.08
CA THR A 133 5.18 -24.91 -0.49
C THR A 133 5.54 -26.34 -0.86
N LEU A 134 5.06 -27.34 -0.11
CA LEU A 134 5.28 -28.75 -0.41
C LEU A 134 4.63 -29.17 -1.74
N SER A 135 3.45 -28.64 -2.08
CA SER A 135 2.77 -28.97 -3.34
C SER A 135 3.55 -28.48 -4.57
N TYR A 136 4.30 -27.38 -4.47
CA TYR A 136 5.14 -26.89 -5.58
C TYR A 136 6.27 -27.86 -5.96
N TYR A 137 6.72 -28.76 -5.08
CA TYR A 137 7.76 -29.75 -5.44
C TYR A 137 7.30 -30.73 -6.53
N ALA A 138 6.00 -30.97 -6.67
CA ALA A 138 5.46 -31.79 -7.75
C ALA A 138 5.76 -31.22 -9.15
N LEU A 139 5.93 -29.89 -9.28
CA LEU A 139 6.34 -29.29 -10.55
C LEU A 139 7.75 -29.70 -10.96
N THR A 140 8.63 -30.00 -9.99
CA THR A 140 10.00 -30.43 -10.28
C THR A 140 10.02 -31.78 -10.95
N THR A 141 9.20 -32.73 -10.48
CA THR A 141 9.12 -34.06 -11.10
C THR A 141 8.49 -33.98 -12.48
N MET A 142 7.41 -33.21 -12.65
CA MET A 142 6.81 -32.97 -13.97
C MET A 142 7.80 -32.33 -14.95
N PHE A 143 8.61 -31.37 -14.49
CA PHE A 143 9.63 -30.72 -15.30
C PHE A 143 10.75 -31.68 -15.70
N LEU A 144 11.25 -32.50 -14.76
CA LEU A 144 12.25 -33.53 -15.05
C LEU A 144 11.72 -34.57 -16.05
N ASP A 145 10.48 -35.01 -15.87
CA ASP A 145 9.80 -35.93 -16.79
C ASP A 145 9.68 -35.33 -18.20
N TRP A 146 9.33 -34.04 -18.28
CA TRP A 146 9.25 -33.31 -19.55
C TRP A 146 10.62 -33.15 -20.21
N LEU A 147 11.67 -32.80 -19.46
CA LEU A 147 13.04 -32.67 -19.98
C LEU A 147 13.59 -33.99 -20.53
N ILE A 148 13.38 -35.09 -19.79
CA ILE A 148 13.81 -36.42 -20.22
C ILE A 148 12.98 -36.88 -21.44
N GLY A 149 11.67 -36.61 -21.44
CA GLY A 149 10.74 -37.00 -22.51
C GLY A 149 10.94 -36.23 -23.82
N THR A 150 11.25 -34.94 -23.77
CA THR A 150 11.39 -34.08 -24.98
C THR A 150 12.75 -34.17 -25.67
N GLY A 151 13.72 -34.89 -25.08
CA GLY A 151 14.99 -35.19 -25.73
C GLY A 151 16.12 -34.19 -25.45
N CYS A 152 16.02 -33.42 -24.37
CA CYS A 152 17.13 -32.58 -23.88
C CYS A 152 18.31 -33.44 -23.35
N TYR A 153 18.02 -34.70 -23.00
CA TYR A 153 18.99 -35.72 -22.58
C TYR A 153 19.28 -36.74 -23.69
N SER A 154 20.38 -37.50 -23.56
CA SER A 154 20.79 -38.55 -24.52
C SER A 154 19.62 -39.49 -24.85
N LYS A 155 19.54 -39.92 -26.12
CA LYS A 155 18.53 -40.89 -26.59
C LYS A 155 18.55 -42.18 -25.77
N GLU A 156 19.73 -42.62 -25.33
CA GLU A 156 19.93 -43.79 -24.48
C GLU A 156 19.35 -43.59 -23.07
N ALA A 157 19.50 -42.38 -22.51
CA ALA A 157 18.93 -42.02 -21.22
C ALA A 157 17.40 -41.92 -21.29
N LYS A 158 16.85 -41.38 -22.39
CA LYS A 158 15.42 -41.35 -22.63
C LYS A 158 14.83 -42.75 -22.74
N GLN A 159 15.47 -43.63 -23.53
CA GLN A 159 14.98 -44.99 -23.75
C GLN A 159 14.97 -45.82 -22.46
N ASN A 160 16.08 -45.80 -21.69
CA ASN A 160 16.19 -46.49 -20.41
C ASN A 160 15.17 -45.96 -19.37
N TYR A 161 14.92 -44.65 -19.36
CA TYR A 161 13.91 -44.05 -18.49
C TYR A 161 12.47 -44.45 -18.89
N THR A 162 12.15 -44.44 -20.19
CA THR A 162 10.82 -44.82 -20.70
C THR A 162 10.51 -46.29 -20.42
N GLU A 163 11.47 -47.20 -20.65
CA GLU A 163 11.30 -48.64 -20.40
C GLU A 163 11.06 -48.97 -18.91
N ARG A 164 11.62 -48.18 -17.98
CA ARG A 164 11.44 -48.40 -16.54
C ARG A 164 10.19 -47.72 -15.97
N LYS A 165 9.71 -46.65 -16.59
CA LYS A 165 8.58 -45.85 -16.09
C LYS A 165 7.23 -46.28 -16.67
N PHE A 166 7.19 -46.67 -17.93
CA PHE A 166 5.95 -46.98 -18.63
C PHE A 166 5.88 -48.47 -18.95
N GLU A 167 4.76 -49.11 -18.62
CA GLU A 167 4.42 -50.46 -19.06
C GLU A 167 3.32 -50.34 -20.12
N VAL A 168 3.59 -50.85 -21.32
CA VAL A 168 2.64 -50.77 -22.45
C VAL A 168 1.69 -51.95 -22.36
N ILE A 169 0.40 -51.68 -22.16
CA ILE A 169 -0.67 -52.68 -22.17
C ILE A 169 -1.47 -52.50 -23.47
N GLN A 170 -1.76 -53.60 -24.17
CA GLN A 170 -2.68 -53.59 -25.32
C GLN A 170 -4.11 -53.75 -24.83
N ASP A 171 -4.97 -52.78 -25.13
CA ASP A 171 -6.41 -52.92 -24.93
C ASP A 171 -6.93 -54.02 -25.87
N GLN A 172 -7.63 -55.02 -25.31
CA GLN A 172 -8.36 -55.97 -26.15
C GLN A 172 -9.56 -55.25 -26.74
N GLU A 173 -9.56 -55.03 -28.05
CA GLU A 173 -10.77 -54.66 -28.77
C GLU A 173 -11.82 -55.75 -28.51
N GLU A 174 -12.89 -55.42 -27.80
CA GLU A 174 -14.10 -56.23 -27.83
C GLU A 174 -14.58 -56.25 -29.28
N VAL A 175 -14.24 -57.34 -29.97
CA VAL A 175 -14.75 -57.68 -31.30
C VAL A 175 -16.25 -57.90 -31.16
N ASN A 176 -17.01 -56.82 -31.24
CA ASN A 176 -18.44 -56.85 -31.44
C ASN A 176 -18.74 -57.30 -32.87
N THR A 177 -19.05 -58.57 -33.04
CA THR A 177 -19.78 -59.09 -34.21
C THR A 177 -20.40 -60.45 -33.88
N PRO A 178 -21.56 -60.80 -34.46
CA PRO A 178 -22.83 -60.06 -34.59
C PRO A 178 -23.95 -60.67 -33.75
#